data_AF-A0A965KEN1-F1
#
_entry.id   AF-A0A965KEN1-F1
#
_cell.length_a   1.000
_cell.length_b   1.000
_cell.length_c   1.000
_cell.angle_alpha   90.00
_cell.angle_beta   90.00
_cell.angle_gamma   90.00
#
_symmetry.space_group_name_H-M   'P 1'
#
loop_
_entity.id
_entity.type
_entity.pdbx_description
1 polymer ?
#
loop_
_entity_poly.entity_id
_entity_poly.type
_entity_poly.pdbx_seq_one_letter_code
_entity_poly.pdbx_strand_id
1 'polypeptide(L)'
;HQRPDATGAEAHDRIPMGHLRDKWRSAALVEYLKDPSKNYAATRMPHFRLEDEEATQLAAYLVANSRVTKREAMKGDATRGAALLVSAGCLNCHAGMPATTQPTLAAVLKAGDKGCLAPDDKARAIAPDFALTTSQRSSLKAFLATDLASLKQDTPAEFAERQIKNLNCVACHARYGNVSVWTKVDGEAKKLRDALPPKEHVEGEAVPDAPVPALTWLGEKLRHDWMSKFIAGQVEYKPRPWLIGRMPGFAHHADGLALGLNHQHGLPQKEAVEPAGDAEKIANGEKLIGADGGFNCITCHAVGEKEATAVFEAPAINFAQTAERLRKGYFHRWALAPTRIDPDTKMPKYADPEGMTQLSDPYEGKGPAQFEAIRQYIRTVK
;
A
#
# COMPACT_ATOMS: atom_id res chain seq x y z
N HIS A 1 9.82 9.45 -5.79
CA HIS A 1 11.01 10.30 -5.66
C HIS A 1 11.81 10.21 -6.95
N GLN A 2 12.39 11.32 -7.39
CA GLN A 2 13.26 11.39 -8.56
C GLN A 2 14.71 11.13 -8.12
N ARG A 3 15.51 10.44 -8.94
CA ARG A 3 16.90 10.12 -8.61
C ARG A 3 17.74 11.40 -8.39
N PRO A 4 18.76 11.40 -7.52
CA PRO A 4 19.56 12.60 -7.25
C PRO A 4 20.30 13.14 -8.49
N ASP A 5 20.64 12.24 -9.42
CA ASP A 5 21.34 12.51 -10.69
C ASP A 5 20.40 12.82 -11.87
N ALA A 6 19.07 12.91 -11.64
CA ALA A 6 18.13 13.12 -12.74
C ALA A 6 18.22 14.53 -13.33
N THR A 7 18.15 14.62 -14.66
CA THR A 7 18.16 15.87 -15.44
C THR A 7 16.81 16.10 -16.12
N GLY A 8 16.42 17.37 -16.32
CA GLY A 8 15.18 17.74 -17.02
C GLY A 8 13.98 17.96 -16.11
N ALA A 9 12.84 18.30 -16.72
CA ALA A 9 11.58 18.50 -16.00
C ALA A 9 11.05 17.16 -15.46
N GLU A 10 10.49 17.18 -14.27
CA GLU A 10 9.93 15.99 -13.64
C GLU A 10 8.51 15.72 -14.19
N ALA A 11 8.27 14.50 -14.68
CA ALA A 11 7.06 14.15 -15.44
C ALA A 11 6.00 13.34 -14.63
N HIS A 12 6.24 13.06 -13.35
CA HIS A 12 5.45 12.11 -12.53
C HIS A 12 5.21 12.59 -11.10
N ASP A 13 5.23 13.90 -10.86
CA ASP A 13 5.14 14.58 -9.56
C ASP A 13 6.09 14.00 -8.47
N ARG A 14 7.24 13.45 -8.89
CA ARG A 14 8.19 12.83 -7.97
C ARG A 14 9.01 13.91 -7.26
N ILE A 15 9.10 13.76 -5.93
CA ILE A 15 9.93 14.63 -5.10
C ILE A 15 11.41 14.49 -5.48
N PRO A 16 12.13 15.59 -5.81
CA PRO A 16 13.53 15.56 -6.19
C PRO A 16 14.43 15.25 -5.00
N MET A 17 15.40 14.35 -5.19
CA MET A 17 16.37 13.95 -4.16
C MET A 17 17.74 14.61 -4.29
N GLY A 18 17.88 15.61 -5.17
CA GLY A 18 19.17 16.27 -5.44
C GLY A 18 19.84 16.86 -4.19
N HIS A 19 19.09 17.27 -3.16
CA HIS A 19 19.64 17.92 -1.96
C HIS A 19 19.72 17.01 -0.74
N LEU A 20 19.72 15.69 -0.91
CA LEU A 20 19.73 14.75 0.23
C LEU A 20 20.89 14.99 1.21
N ARG A 21 22.10 15.27 0.69
CA ARG A 21 23.29 15.54 1.51
C ARG A 21 23.25 16.87 2.28
N ASP A 22 22.32 17.77 1.97
CA ASP A 22 22.10 18.98 2.77
C ASP A 22 21.40 18.66 4.11
N LYS A 23 20.65 17.56 4.16
CA LYS A 23 19.88 17.13 5.35
C LYS A 23 20.52 15.96 6.08
N TRP A 24 21.05 14.98 5.33
CA TRP A 24 21.42 13.68 5.88
C TRP A 24 22.93 13.47 5.94
N ARG A 25 23.40 12.98 7.09
CA ARG A 25 24.70 12.29 7.18
C ARG A 25 24.51 10.83 6.77
N SER A 26 25.53 10.21 6.16
CA SER A 26 25.40 8.85 5.61
C SER A 26 24.93 7.82 6.64
N ALA A 27 25.54 7.78 7.84
CA ALA A 27 25.14 6.85 8.89
C ALA A 27 23.68 7.06 9.36
N ALA A 28 23.26 8.31 9.53
CA ALA A 28 21.88 8.64 9.91
C ALA A 28 20.87 8.26 8.80
N LEU A 29 21.27 8.35 7.53
CA LEU A 29 20.43 7.90 6.42
C LEU A 29 20.28 6.37 6.41
N VAL A 30 21.34 5.62 6.68
CA VAL A 30 21.28 4.15 6.81
C VAL A 30 20.32 3.76 7.92
N GLU A 31 20.45 4.33 9.12
CA GLU A 31 19.55 4.07 10.24
C GLU A 31 18.08 4.38 9.89
N TYR A 32 17.85 5.51 9.24
CA TYR A 32 16.51 5.91 8.81
C TYR A 32 15.93 4.97 7.73
N LEU A 33 16.74 4.51 6.76
CA LEU A 33 16.28 3.59 5.72
C LEU A 33 15.93 2.21 6.28
N LYS A 34 16.62 1.78 7.33
CA LYS A 34 16.32 0.54 8.05
C LYS A 34 15.02 0.62 8.83
N ASP A 35 14.83 1.67 9.63
CA ASP A 35 13.61 1.86 10.42
C ASP A 35 13.12 3.33 10.38
N PRO A 36 12.34 3.70 9.37
CA PRO A 36 11.84 5.07 9.25
C PRO A 36 10.89 5.47 10.39
N SER A 37 10.25 4.50 11.02
CA SER A 37 9.23 4.70 12.05
C SER A 37 9.78 4.88 13.46
N LYS A 38 11.06 4.52 13.69
CA LYS A 38 11.76 4.61 14.97
C LYS A 38 11.51 5.90 15.74
N ASN A 39 11.56 7.03 15.04
CA ASN A 39 11.40 8.37 15.65
C ASN A 39 10.01 8.97 15.43
N TYR A 40 9.22 8.44 14.50
CA TYR A 40 7.89 8.95 14.17
C TYR A 40 7.03 7.85 13.56
N ALA A 41 6.16 7.25 14.39
CA ALA A 41 5.35 6.10 13.99
C ALA A 41 4.45 6.38 12.77
N ALA A 42 3.93 7.61 12.64
CA ALA A 42 3.06 8.02 11.53
C ALA A 42 3.82 8.52 10.29
N THR A 43 5.09 8.14 10.14
CA THR A 43 5.88 8.47 8.95
C THR A 43 5.26 7.89 7.68
N ARG A 44 5.38 8.62 6.58
CA ARG A 44 4.93 8.14 5.26
C ARG A 44 5.94 7.20 4.59
N MET A 45 7.19 7.21 5.04
CA MET A 45 8.24 6.33 4.50
C MET A 45 8.04 4.94 5.08
N PRO A 46 7.79 3.91 4.25
CA PRO A 46 7.51 2.59 4.77
C PRO A 46 8.78 1.82 5.10
N HIS A 47 8.63 0.75 5.86
CA HIS A 47 9.72 -0.15 6.19
C HIS A 47 9.96 -1.11 5.03
N PHE A 48 11.02 -0.88 4.25
CA PHE A 48 11.36 -1.71 3.08
C PHE A 48 11.95 -3.08 3.44
N ARG A 49 12.32 -3.30 4.71
CA ARG A 49 13.00 -4.52 5.18
C ARG A 49 14.32 -4.72 4.44
N LEU A 50 15.10 -3.64 4.38
CA LEU A 50 16.43 -3.65 3.80
C LEU A 50 17.39 -4.34 4.76
N GLU A 51 18.24 -5.20 4.22
CA GLU A 51 19.40 -5.71 4.94
C GLU A 51 20.44 -4.59 5.14
N ASP A 52 21.39 -4.80 6.06
CA ASP A 52 22.43 -3.82 6.38
C ASP A 52 23.23 -3.37 5.16
N GLU A 53 23.61 -4.34 4.32
CA GLU A 53 24.35 -4.07 3.10
C GLU A 53 23.51 -3.27 2.10
N GLU A 54 22.24 -3.64 1.91
CA GLU A 54 21.33 -2.94 0.99
C GLU A 54 21.10 -1.48 1.42
N ALA A 55 20.84 -1.25 2.71
CA ALA A 55 20.65 0.08 3.26
C ALA A 55 21.92 0.94 3.12
N THR A 56 23.10 0.34 3.33
CA THR A 56 24.40 0.99 3.18
C THR A 56 24.68 1.38 1.73
N GLN A 57 24.52 0.45 0.79
CA GLN A 57 24.74 0.69 -0.63
C GLN A 57 23.76 1.74 -1.17
N LEU A 58 22.48 1.67 -0.79
CA LEU A 58 21.47 2.64 -1.19
C LEU A 58 21.79 4.04 -0.64
N ALA A 59 22.15 4.15 0.63
CA ALA A 59 22.55 5.43 1.22
C ALA A 59 23.79 6.01 0.53
N ALA A 60 24.80 5.18 0.24
CA ALA A 60 26.00 5.59 -0.47
C ALA A 60 25.67 6.14 -1.87
N TYR A 61 24.85 5.43 -2.65
CA TYR A 61 24.39 5.90 -3.96
C TYR A 61 23.67 7.24 -3.87
N LEU A 62 22.71 7.36 -2.93
CA LEU A 62 21.90 8.57 -2.78
C LEU A 62 22.75 9.79 -2.37
N VAL A 63 23.71 9.62 -1.47
CA VAL A 63 24.59 10.71 -1.02
C VAL A 63 25.61 11.08 -2.10
N ALA A 64 26.25 10.11 -2.74
CA ALA A 64 27.28 10.35 -3.76
C ALA A 64 26.75 11.14 -4.97
N ASN A 65 25.49 10.90 -5.35
CA ASN A 65 24.86 11.55 -6.49
C ASN A 65 24.07 12.82 -6.12
N SER A 66 24.08 13.23 -4.86
CA SER A 66 23.39 14.45 -4.41
C SER A 66 24.31 15.67 -4.42
N ARG A 67 23.73 16.83 -4.70
CA ARG A 67 24.37 18.15 -4.64
C ARG A 67 24.30 18.71 -3.22
N VAL A 68 25.34 19.47 -2.86
CA VAL A 68 25.38 20.23 -1.61
C VAL A 68 25.18 21.70 -1.91
N THR A 69 24.22 22.31 -1.23
CA THR A 69 24.11 23.77 -1.18
C THR A 69 25.06 24.27 -0.09
N LYS A 70 26.18 24.89 -0.47
CA LYS A 70 27.03 25.57 0.50
C LYS A 70 26.23 26.73 1.12
N ARG A 71 25.78 26.56 2.35
CA ARG A 71 25.16 27.62 3.14
C ARG A 71 26.19 28.16 4.10
N GLU A 72 26.35 29.48 4.13
CA GLU A 72 27.14 30.11 5.19
C GLU A 72 26.45 29.86 6.54
N ALA A 73 27.25 29.48 7.53
CA ALA A 73 26.73 29.30 8.88
C ALA A 73 26.33 30.67 9.44
N MET A 74 25.04 30.90 9.60
CA MET A 74 24.56 32.10 10.28
C MET A 74 24.90 32.00 11.78
N LYS A 75 25.50 33.05 12.34
CA LYS A 75 25.65 33.17 13.80
C LYS A 75 24.25 33.35 14.41
N GLY A 76 23.85 32.41 15.26
CA GLY A 76 22.62 32.51 16.03
C GLY A 76 22.77 33.43 17.24
N ASP A 77 21.64 33.98 17.70
CA ASP A 77 21.51 34.74 18.94
C ASP A 77 20.54 33.97 19.86
N ALA A 78 21.07 33.42 20.96
CA ALA A 78 20.29 32.60 21.88
C ALA A 78 19.19 33.40 22.59
N THR A 79 19.45 34.65 22.94
CA THR A 79 18.47 35.52 23.63
C THR A 79 17.32 35.86 22.69
N ARG A 80 17.64 36.26 21.46
CA ARG A 80 16.61 36.49 20.43
C ARG A 80 15.85 35.21 20.08
N GLY A 81 16.54 34.08 19.99
CA GLY A 81 15.92 32.77 19.74
C GLY A 81 14.92 32.39 20.82
N ALA A 82 15.25 32.59 22.10
CA ALA A 82 14.34 32.35 23.22
C ALA A 82 13.09 33.24 23.14
N ALA A 83 13.24 34.54 22.85
CA ALA A 83 12.12 35.45 22.67
C ALA A 83 11.20 35.01 21.52
N LEU A 84 11.78 34.62 20.38
CA LEU A 84 11.03 34.14 19.21
C LEU A 84 10.29 32.84 19.47
N LEU A 85 10.87 31.90 20.23
CA LEU A 85 10.22 30.63 20.57
C LEU A 85 8.89 30.86 21.32
N VAL A 86 8.85 31.86 22.20
CA VAL A 86 7.66 32.29 22.94
C VAL A 86 6.72 33.07 22.03
N SER A 87 7.21 34.13 21.36
CA SER A 87 6.35 35.02 20.59
C SER A 87 5.74 34.38 19.34
N ALA A 88 6.42 33.40 18.74
CA ALA A 88 5.91 32.61 17.62
C ALA A 88 4.99 31.46 18.06
N GLY A 89 4.86 31.21 19.37
CA GLY A 89 3.97 30.18 19.91
C GLY A 89 4.44 28.74 19.66
N CYS A 90 5.74 28.52 19.42
CA CYS A 90 6.29 27.17 19.20
C CYS A 90 6.00 26.23 20.38
N LEU A 91 5.96 26.79 21.59
CA LEU A 91 5.70 26.10 22.85
C LEU A 91 4.25 25.60 22.99
N ASN A 92 3.36 25.93 22.06
CA ASN A 92 1.97 25.45 22.10
C ASN A 92 1.83 23.99 21.67
N CYS A 93 2.77 23.50 20.85
CA CYS A 93 2.74 22.13 20.32
C CYS A 93 3.98 21.32 20.74
N HIS A 94 5.10 21.96 21.08
CA HIS A 94 6.33 21.30 21.51
C HIS A 94 6.45 21.33 23.04
N ALA A 95 6.58 20.15 23.66
CA ALA A 95 6.61 20.00 25.13
C ALA A 95 7.84 20.64 25.80
N GLY A 96 7.69 21.06 27.07
CA GLY A 96 8.82 21.45 27.95
C GLY A 96 8.81 22.86 28.53
N MET A 97 7.78 23.70 28.30
CA MET A 97 7.68 25.09 28.79
C MET A 97 6.21 25.53 28.95
N PRO A 98 5.88 26.61 29.71
CA PRO A 98 4.49 26.98 30.01
C PRO A 98 3.67 27.33 28.76
N ALA A 99 2.40 26.92 28.75
CA ALA A 99 1.46 27.15 27.66
C ALA A 99 1.28 28.64 27.37
N THR A 100 1.25 29.03 26.08
CA THR A 100 1.00 30.43 25.69
C THR A 100 -0.47 30.67 25.27
N THR A 101 -0.82 31.95 25.25
CA THR A 101 -2.15 32.56 25.17
C THR A 101 -2.73 32.63 23.75
N GLN A 102 -2.84 31.50 23.04
CA GLN A 102 -3.45 31.52 21.70
C GLN A 102 -4.99 31.51 21.74
N PRO A 103 -5.66 32.22 20.81
CA PRO A 103 -7.10 32.21 20.70
C PRO A 103 -7.61 30.83 20.30
N THR A 104 -8.75 30.43 20.85
CA THR A 104 -9.43 29.19 20.44
C THR A 104 -9.83 29.26 18.96
N LEU A 105 -10.08 28.11 18.31
CA LEU A 105 -10.62 28.10 16.94
C LEU A 105 -11.85 29.01 16.84
N ALA A 106 -12.77 28.93 17.80
CA ALA A 106 -13.96 29.78 17.86
C ALA A 106 -13.64 31.30 17.90
N ALA A 107 -12.54 31.70 18.53
CA ALA A 107 -12.08 33.09 18.53
C ALA A 107 -11.42 33.47 17.19
N VAL A 108 -10.68 32.55 16.55
CA VAL A 108 -10.10 32.74 15.21
C VAL A 108 -11.20 32.90 14.15
N LEU A 109 -12.29 32.14 14.25
CA LEU A 109 -13.43 32.22 13.32
C LEU A 109 -14.08 33.60 13.27
N LYS A 110 -14.05 34.35 14.37
CA LYS A 110 -14.61 35.71 14.43
C LYS A 110 -13.82 36.71 13.58
N ALA A 111 -12.60 36.37 13.14
CA ALA A 111 -11.81 37.23 12.27
C ALA A 111 -12.40 37.34 10.84
N GLY A 112 -13.23 36.38 10.43
CA GLY A 112 -13.89 36.35 9.11
C GLY A 112 -12.89 36.48 7.96
N ASP A 113 -13.01 37.57 7.21
CA ASP A 113 -12.21 37.86 6.01
C ASP A 113 -10.85 38.53 6.32
N LYS A 114 -10.34 38.39 7.54
CA LYS A 114 -9.05 38.94 7.97
C LYS A 114 -8.04 37.84 8.25
N GLY A 115 -6.77 38.22 8.35
CA GLY A 115 -5.68 37.30 8.68
C GLY A 115 -5.46 36.25 7.58
N CYS A 116 -5.36 34.97 7.93
CA CYS A 116 -5.06 33.89 6.98
C CYS A 116 -6.09 33.76 5.85
N LEU A 117 -7.32 34.20 6.07
CA LEU A 117 -8.41 34.16 5.08
C LEU A 117 -8.62 35.48 4.32
N ALA A 118 -7.74 36.47 4.52
CA ALA A 118 -7.82 37.77 3.86
C ALA A 118 -7.65 37.72 2.33
N PRO A 119 -8.46 38.47 1.57
CA PRO A 119 -8.38 38.50 0.10
C PRO A 119 -7.13 39.22 -0.43
N ASP A 120 -6.48 40.04 0.39
CA ASP A 120 -5.34 40.87 0.03
C ASP A 120 -4.37 41.06 1.22
N ASP A 121 -3.18 41.58 0.90
CA ASP A 121 -2.09 41.81 1.85
C ASP A 121 -2.47 42.79 2.97
N LYS A 122 -3.31 43.78 2.67
CA LYS A 122 -3.72 44.81 3.63
C LYS A 122 -4.61 44.21 4.72
N ALA A 123 -5.57 43.38 4.36
CA ALA A 123 -6.44 42.67 5.29
C ALA A 123 -5.74 41.48 5.97
N ARG A 124 -4.69 40.92 5.35
CA ARG A 124 -3.85 39.86 5.95
C ARG A 124 -2.95 40.42 7.06
N ALA A 125 -2.41 41.62 6.86
CA ALA A 125 -1.42 42.22 7.75
C ALA A 125 -0.23 41.26 7.99
N ILE A 126 0.05 40.93 9.26
CA ILE A 126 1.16 40.05 9.67
C ILE A 126 0.79 38.56 9.70
N ALA A 127 -0.44 38.19 9.33
CA ALA A 127 -0.85 36.79 9.33
C ALA A 127 -0.12 35.99 8.23
N PRO A 128 0.13 34.69 8.44
CA PRO A 128 0.74 33.83 7.42
C PRO A 128 -0.04 33.85 6.10
N ASP A 129 0.69 33.96 5.00
CA ASP A 129 0.14 33.75 3.66
C ASP A 129 0.25 32.29 3.24
N PHE A 130 -0.89 31.63 3.07
CA PHE A 130 -0.96 30.26 2.56
C PHE A 130 -1.14 30.19 1.04
N ALA A 131 -1.08 31.32 0.34
CA ALA A 131 -1.28 31.42 -1.11
C ALA A 131 -2.60 30.77 -1.58
N LEU A 132 -3.66 30.88 -0.76
CA LEU A 132 -4.96 30.28 -1.05
C LEU A 132 -5.57 30.91 -2.30
N THR A 133 -5.96 30.08 -3.25
CA THR A 133 -6.74 30.54 -4.41
C THR A 133 -8.10 31.07 -3.97
N THR A 134 -8.74 31.88 -4.81
CA THR A 134 -10.10 32.39 -4.54
C THR A 134 -11.08 31.25 -4.25
N SER A 135 -11.00 30.15 -4.99
CA SER A 135 -11.86 28.98 -4.77
C SER A 135 -11.60 28.32 -3.41
N GLN A 136 -10.33 28.06 -3.07
CA GLN A 136 -9.97 27.46 -1.77
C GLN A 136 -10.40 28.34 -0.59
N ARG A 137 -10.18 29.64 -0.70
CA ARG A 137 -10.59 30.62 0.30
C ARG A 137 -12.11 30.62 0.50
N SER A 138 -12.88 30.63 -0.58
CA SER A 138 -14.33 30.53 -0.53
C SER A 138 -14.81 29.21 0.07
N SER A 139 -14.22 28.08 -0.30
CA SER A 139 -14.54 26.77 0.29
C SER A 139 -14.25 26.71 1.78
N LEU A 140 -13.11 27.26 2.23
CA LEU A 140 -12.77 27.34 3.64
C LEU A 140 -13.76 28.22 4.40
N LYS A 141 -14.12 29.39 3.88
CA LYS A 141 -15.13 30.26 4.52
C LYS A 141 -16.49 29.56 4.63
N ALA A 142 -16.94 28.91 3.55
CA ALA A 142 -18.19 28.15 3.56
C ALA A 142 -18.17 27.02 4.59
N PHE A 143 -17.07 26.27 4.64
CA PHE A 143 -16.84 25.22 5.64
C PHE A 143 -16.85 25.76 7.07
N LEU A 144 -16.17 26.86 7.32
CA LEU A 144 -16.06 27.47 8.65
C LEU A 144 -17.38 28.09 9.14
N ALA A 145 -18.32 28.35 8.24
CA ALA A 145 -19.68 28.77 8.58
C ALA A 145 -20.60 27.60 9.00
N THR A 146 -20.13 26.35 8.91
CA THR A 146 -20.86 25.16 9.39
C THR A 146 -20.68 24.96 10.90
N ASP A 147 -21.30 23.92 11.45
CA ASP A 147 -21.11 23.48 12.84
C ASP A 147 -19.77 22.77 13.09
N LEU A 148 -18.94 22.61 12.04
CA LEU A 148 -17.68 21.87 12.04
C LEU A 148 -17.81 20.39 12.44
N ALA A 149 -19.03 19.84 12.48
CA ALA A 149 -19.25 18.45 12.87
C ALA A 149 -18.56 17.47 11.92
N SER A 150 -18.38 17.87 10.67
CA SER A 150 -17.61 17.15 9.65
C SER A 150 -16.14 16.91 10.01
N LEU A 151 -15.52 17.75 10.87
CA LEU A 151 -14.15 17.49 11.37
C LEU A 151 -14.06 16.22 12.24
N LYS A 152 -15.20 15.78 12.78
CA LYS A 152 -15.31 14.60 13.64
C LYS A 152 -15.86 13.38 12.90
N GLN A 153 -16.25 13.54 11.64
CA GLN A 153 -16.70 12.42 10.82
C GLN A 153 -15.49 11.68 10.29
N ASP A 154 -15.45 10.37 10.53
CA ASP A 154 -14.44 9.49 9.95
C ASP A 154 -15.12 8.37 9.17
N THR A 155 -14.92 8.39 7.86
CA THR A 155 -15.38 7.35 6.95
C THR A 155 -14.18 6.48 6.60
N PRO A 156 -14.11 5.21 7.05
CA PRO A 156 -12.94 4.36 6.80
C PRO A 156 -12.59 4.23 5.32
N ALA A 157 -13.59 4.14 4.44
CA ALA A 157 -13.37 4.06 2.99
C ALA A 157 -12.64 5.29 2.43
N GLU A 158 -12.98 6.49 2.90
CA GLU A 158 -12.30 7.73 2.52
C GLU A 158 -10.93 7.85 3.18
N PHE A 159 -10.79 7.38 4.43
CA PHE A 159 -9.49 7.28 5.08
C PHE A 159 -8.52 6.45 4.23
N ALA A 160 -8.93 5.26 3.78
CA ALA A 160 -8.12 4.41 2.93
C ALA A 160 -7.77 5.07 1.59
N GLU A 161 -8.71 5.78 0.96
CA GLU A 161 -8.44 6.55 -0.26
C GLU A 161 -7.33 7.59 -0.05
N ARG A 162 -7.42 8.36 1.04
CA ARG A 162 -6.40 9.35 1.42
C ARG A 162 -5.06 8.68 1.71
N GLN A 163 -5.04 7.56 2.42
CA GLN A 163 -3.80 6.88 2.76
C GLN A 163 -3.13 6.23 1.55
N ILE A 164 -3.88 5.64 0.60
CA ILE A 164 -3.33 5.10 -0.65
C ILE A 164 -2.56 6.18 -1.43
N LYS A 165 -3.10 7.41 -1.46
CA LYS A 165 -2.42 8.56 -2.05
C LYS A 165 -1.22 9.01 -1.22
N ASN A 166 -1.40 9.24 0.08
CA ASN A 166 -0.37 9.80 0.96
C ASN A 166 0.85 8.89 1.15
N LEU A 167 0.62 7.58 1.18
CA LEU A 167 1.62 6.53 1.30
C LEU A 167 2.15 6.08 -0.07
N ASN A 168 1.61 6.66 -1.14
CA ASN A 168 2.06 6.45 -2.51
C ASN A 168 2.00 4.97 -2.96
N CYS A 169 0.95 4.24 -2.57
CA CYS A 169 0.80 2.81 -2.91
C CYS A 169 0.72 2.60 -4.43
N VAL A 170 0.18 3.59 -5.16
CA VAL A 170 0.11 3.61 -6.64
C VAL A 170 1.48 3.80 -7.31
N ALA A 171 2.55 4.04 -6.54
CA ALA A 171 3.89 3.98 -7.07
C ALA A 171 4.23 2.58 -7.56
N CYS A 172 3.81 1.53 -6.83
CA CYS A 172 4.10 0.15 -7.17
C CYS A 172 2.89 -0.57 -7.77
N HIS A 173 1.68 -0.28 -7.27
CA HIS A 173 0.48 -1.03 -7.63
C HIS A 173 -0.41 -0.28 -8.63
N ALA A 174 -0.98 -1.03 -9.57
CA ALA A 174 -2.10 -0.55 -10.36
C ALA A 174 -3.38 -0.42 -9.51
N ARG A 175 -4.27 0.52 -9.87
CA ARG A 175 -5.56 0.72 -9.17
C ARG A 175 -6.59 1.36 -10.09
N TYR A 176 -7.81 0.81 -10.09
CA TYR A 176 -8.94 1.27 -10.90
C TYR A 176 -8.59 1.42 -12.40
N GLY A 177 -7.88 0.44 -12.95
CA GLY A 177 -7.43 0.46 -14.36
C GLY A 177 -6.23 1.37 -14.65
N ASN A 178 -5.76 2.16 -13.68
CA ASN A 178 -4.56 2.97 -13.84
C ASN A 178 -3.30 2.13 -13.59
N VAL A 179 -2.35 2.18 -14.52
CA VAL A 179 -1.02 1.58 -14.35
C VAL A 179 -0.20 2.30 -13.28
N SER A 180 0.68 1.57 -12.59
CA SER A 180 1.51 2.12 -11.53
C SER A 180 2.58 3.08 -12.05
N VAL A 181 3.13 3.94 -11.18
CA VAL A 181 4.26 4.79 -11.56
C VAL A 181 5.48 3.95 -11.92
N TRP A 182 5.71 2.83 -11.21
CA TRP A 182 6.79 1.88 -11.50
C TRP A 182 6.75 1.44 -12.96
N THR A 183 5.60 0.99 -13.46
CA THR A 183 5.45 0.60 -14.87
C THR A 183 5.76 1.76 -15.82
N LYS A 184 5.36 2.98 -15.48
CA LYS A 184 5.63 4.18 -16.32
C LYS A 184 7.11 4.55 -16.37
N VAL A 185 7.87 4.30 -15.30
CA VAL A 185 9.29 4.66 -15.19
C VAL A 185 10.23 3.47 -15.37
N ASP A 186 9.73 2.31 -15.79
CA ASP A 186 10.52 1.09 -15.88
C ASP A 186 11.77 1.28 -16.78
N GLY A 187 11.61 2.01 -17.88
CA GLY A 187 12.71 2.37 -18.78
C GLY A 187 13.82 3.20 -18.11
N GLU A 188 13.52 3.98 -17.06
CA GLU A 188 14.53 4.72 -16.31
C GLU A 188 15.43 3.79 -15.48
N ALA A 189 14.89 2.66 -15.02
CA ALA A 189 15.62 1.66 -14.25
C ALA A 189 16.48 0.75 -15.13
N LYS A 190 16.28 0.77 -16.46
CA LYS A 190 17.00 -0.10 -17.41
C LYS A 190 18.52 0.00 -17.24
N LYS A 191 19.07 1.22 -17.13
CA LYS A 191 20.53 1.41 -16.94
C LYS A 191 21.06 0.76 -15.67
N LEU A 192 20.27 0.75 -14.60
CA LEU A 192 20.64 0.11 -13.34
C LEU A 192 20.56 -1.42 -13.47
N ARG A 193 19.56 -1.95 -14.17
CA ARG A 193 19.43 -3.38 -14.44
C ARG A 193 20.52 -3.92 -15.37
N ASP A 194 20.82 -3.19 -16.44
CA ASP A 194 21.86 -3.57 -17.41
C ASP A 194 23.26 -3.57 -16.78
N ALA A 195 23.47 -2.83 -15.69
CA ALA A 195 24.72 -2.80 -14.94
C ALA A 195 24.89 -4.01 -14.00
N LEU A 196 23.83 -4.78 -13.75
CA LEU A 196 23.92 -6.03 -13.00
C LEU A 196 24.47 -7.14 -13.91
N PRO A 197 25.22 -8.11 -13.36
CA PRO A 197 25.66 -9.27 -14.14
C PRO A 197 24.46 -9.97 -14.79
N PRO A 198 24.55 -10.37 -16.07
CA PRO A 198 23.49 -11.15 -16.69
C PRO A 198 23.30 -12.45 -15.92
N LYS A 199 22.07 -12.72 -15.50
CA LYS A 199 21.67 -13.97 -14.87
C LYS A 199 20.54 -14.56 -15.71
N GLU A 200 20.76 -15.74 -16.28
CA GLU A 200 19.67 -16.50 -16.90
C GLU A 200 18.63 -16.83 -15.83
N HIS A 201 17.34 -16.70 -16.17
CA HIS A 201 16.28 -17.08 -15.26
C HIS A 201 16.29 -18.60 -15.10
N VAL A 202 16.43 -19.06 -13.87
CA VAL A 202 16.27 -20.47 -13.51
C VAL A 202 14.81 -20.70 -13.11
N GLU A 203 14.18 -21.74 -13.65
CA GLU A 203 12.80 -22.11 -13.33
C GLU A 203 12.62 -22.20 -11.80
N GLY A 204 11.60 -21.53 -11.27
CA GLY A 204 11.34 -21.45 -9.83
C GLY A 204 12.04 -20.30 -9.09
N GLU A 205 12.97 -19.57 -9.73
CA GLU A 205 13.53 -18.34 -9.17
C GLU A 205 12.56 -17.15 -9.29
N ALA A 206 12.96 -16.02 -8.71
CA ALA A 206 12.21 -14.78 -8.88
C ALA A 206 12.26 -14.30 -10.34
N VAL A 207 11.10 -13.89 -10.85
CA VAL A 207 10.91 -13.46 -12.24
C VAL A 207 11.09 -11.94 -12.31
N PRO A 208 12.03 -11.43 -13.12
CA PRO A 208 12.31 -9.99 -13.24
C PRO A 208 11.09 -9.13 -13.54
N ASP A 209 10.24 -9.58 -14.45
CA ASP A 209 9.10 -8.82 -14.97
C ASP A 209 7.76 -9.33 -14.45
N ALA A 210 7.75 -10.08 -13.33
CA ALA A 210 6.49 -10.56 -12.78
C ALA A 210 5.59 -9.39 -12.33
N PRO A 211 4.32 -9.37 -12.74
CA PRO A 211 3.44 -8.23 -12.51
C PRO A 211 3.12 -8.04 -11.03
N VAL A 212 3.24 -6.79 -10.58
CA VAL A 212 2.82 -6.39 -9.23
C VAL A 212 1.29 -6.41 -9.16
N PRO A 213 0.67 -7.14 -8.20
CA PRO A 213 -0.78 -7.25 -8.12
C PRO A 213 -1.49 -5.91 -7.97
N ALA A 214 -2.61 -5.70 -8.66
CA ALA A 214 -3.43 -4.50 -8.51
C ALA A 214 -4.11 -4.44 -7.12
N LEU A 215 -4.31 -3.23 -6.60
CA LEU A 215 -4.97 -3.00 -5.31
C LEU A 215 -6.49 -2.85 -5.40
N THR A 216 -7.04 -2.77 -6.62
CA THR A 216 -8.48 -2.49 -6.86
C THR A 216 -9.41 -3.36 -6.02
N TRP A 217 -9.16 -4.67 -5.99
CA TRP A 217 -10.01 -5.65 -5.32
C TRP A 217 -9.47 -6.12 -3.98
N LEU A 218 -8.46 -5.43 -3.42
CA LEU A 218 -7.75 -5.94 -2.24
C LEU A 218 -8.67 -6.17 -1.04
N GLY A 219 -9.56 -5.20 -0.74
CA GLY A 219 -10.52 -5.30 0.37
C GLY A 219 -11.63 -6.33 0.15
N GLU A 220 -11.98 -6.62 -1.11
CA GLU A 220 -12.89 -7.71 -1.43
C GLU A 220 -12.22 -9.09 -1.32
N LYS A 221 -10.95 -9.14 -1.71
CA LYS A 221 -10.17 -10.36 -1.78
C LYS A 221 -9.77 -10.88 -0.40
N LEU A 222 -9.23 -9.99 0.42
CA LEU A 222 -8.52 -10.39 1.63
C LEU A 222 -9.34 -10.18 2.88
N ARG A 223 -9.19 -11.11 3.83
CA ARG A 223 -9.71 -10.99 5.18
C ARG A 223 -8.99 -9.85 5.91
N HIS A 224 -9.72 -9.13 6.75
CA HIS A 224 -9.22 -7.94 7.44
C HIS A 224 -7.97 -8.20 8.26
N ASP A 225 -8.01 -9.22 9.12
CA ASP A 225 -6.93 -9.61 10.03
C ASP A 225 -5.63 -9.93 9.29
N TRP A 226 -5.74 -10.72 8.21
CA TRP A 226 -4.60 -11.03 7.36
C TRP A 226 -4.12 -9.78 6.60
N MET A 227 -5.03 -8.98 6.05
CA MET A 227 -4.70 -7.76 5.31
C MET A 227 -3.99 -6.73 6.20
N SER A 228 -4.43 -6.55 7.45
CA SER A 228 -3.77 -5.68 8.43
C SER A 228 -2.34 -6.15 8.69
N LYS A 229 -2.12 -7.44 8.95
CA LYS A 229 -0.76 -7.99 9.14
C LYS A 229 0.10 -7.84 7.88
N PHE A 230 -0.48 -8.08 6.71
CA PHE A 230 0.23 -8.02 5.43
C PHE A 230 0.67 -6.59 5.11
N ILE A 231 -0.23 -5.61 5.23
CA ILE A 231 0.09 -4.19 5.04
C ILE A 231 1.10 -3.72 6.11
N ALA A 232 1.02 -4.23 7.34
CA ALA A 232 2.00 -3.93 8.38
C ALA A 232 3.39 -4.55 8.12
N GLY A 233 3.51 -5.49 7.17
CA GLY A 233 4.75 -6.23 6.91
C GLY A 233 5.03 -7.35 7.92
N GLN A 234 4.00 -7.86 8.59
CA GLN A 234 4.07 -8.84 9.69
C GLN A 234 3.70 -10.27 9.25
N VAL A 235 3.47 -10.51 7.96
CA VAL A 235 3.32 -11.86 7.42
C VAL A 235 4.71 -12.44 7.19
N GLU A 236 5.01 -13.55 7.87
CA GLU A 236 6.35 -14.16 7.94
C GLU A 236 6.77 -14.85 6.64
N TYR A 237 5.81 -15.34 5.87
CA TYR A 237 6.05 -15.96 4.57
C TYR A 237 5.82 -14.96 3.43
N LYS A 238 6.43 -15.21 2.27
CA LYS A 238 6.19 -14.44 1.05
C LYS A 238 5.13 -15.16 0.21
N PRO A 239 3.89 -14.65 0.08
CA PRO A 239 2.83 -15.39 -0.63
C PRO A 239 3.12 -15.61 -2.12
N ARG A 240 4.00 -14.79 -2.69
CA ARG A 240 4.44 -14.83 -4.08
C ARG A 240 5.96 -14.83 -4.10
N PRO A 241 6.63 -15.95 -3.77
CA PRO A 241 8.08 -16.01 -3.62
C PRO A 241 8.82 -15.56 -4.89
N TRP A 242 8.22 -15.78 -6.06
CA TRP A 242 8.73 -15.41 -7.38
C TRP A 242 8.74 -13.89 -7.68
N LEU A 243 8.11 -13.03 -6.88
CA LEU A 243 8.18 -11.58 -7.10
C LEU A 243 9.50 -11.02 -6.58
N ILE A 244 10.35 -10.40 -7.40
CA ILE A 244 11.58 -9.73 -6.89
C ILE A 244 11.22 -8.58 -5.95
N GLY A 245 10.20 -7.78 -6.34
CA GLY A 245 9.75 -6.64 -5.54
C GLY A 245 9.24 -7.04 -4.15
N ARG A 246 9.74 -6.36 -3.12
CA ARG A 246 9.26 -6.48 -1.74
C ARG A 246 8.16 -5.44 -1.49
N MET A 247 6.98 -5.88 -1.07
CA MET A 247 5.98 -4.96 -0.54
C MET A 247 6.50 -4.38 0.79
N PRO A 248 6.60 -3.06 0.94
CA PRO A 248 7.10 -2.47 2.18
C PRO A 248 6.00 -2.43 3.25
N GLY A 249 6.40 -2.34 4.52
CA GLY A 249 5.49 -2.34 5.66
C GLY A 249 5.02 -0.94 6.07
N PHE A 250 3.73 -0.82 6.37
CA PHE A 250 3.04 0.41 6.79
C PHE A 250 2.34 0.23 8.14
N ALA A 251 3.06 -0.25 9.16
CA ALA A 251 2.49 -0.72 10.43
C ALA A 251 1.48 0.24 11.07
N HIS A 252 1.80 1.54 11.17
CA HIS A 252 0.90 2.52 11.81
C HIS A 252 -0.43 2.71 11.08
N HIS A 253 -0.46 2.53 9.75
CA HIS A 253 -1.65 2.76 8.93
C HIS A 253 -2.42 1.47 8.59
N ALA A 254 -1.86 0.30 8.93
CA ALA A 254 -2.28 -0.96 8.36
C ALA A 254 -3.74 -1.34 8.67
N ASP A 255 -4.16 -1.19 9.93
CA ASP A 255 -5.53 -1.58 10.32
C ASP A 255 -6.60 -0.64 9.75
N GLY A 256 -6.36 0.68 9.78
CA GLY A 256 -7.25 1.66 9.18
C GLY A 256 -7.34 1.53 7.65
N LEU A 257 -6.22 1.22 6.99
CA LEU A 257 -6.19 0.89 5.56
C LEU A 257 -7.01 -0.36 5.26
N ALA A 258 -6.79 -1.43 6.03
CA ALA A 258 -7.51 -2.69 5.86
C ALA A 258 -9.02 -2.50 6.04
N LEU A 259 -9.44 -1.79 7.09
CA LEU A 259 -10.84 -1.48 7.35
C LEU A 259 -11.46 -0.66 6.22
N GLY A 260 -10.77 0.39 5.80
CA GLY A 260 -11.25 1.26 4.73
C GLY A 260 -11.33 0.55 3.38
N LEU A 261 -10.37 -0.29 3.04
CA LEU A 261 -10.40 -1.13 1.85
C LEU A 261 -11.58 -2.10 1.88
N ASN A 262 -11.89 -2.72 3.01
CA ASN A 262 -13.10 -3.55 3.13
C ASN A 262 -14.38 -2.72 2.89
N HIS A 263 -14.48 -1.55 3.51
CA HIS A 263 -15.64 -0.68 3.40
C HIS A 263 -15.84 -0.13 1.98
N GLN A 264 -14.78 0.09 1.20
CA GLN A 264 -14.88 0.41 -0.23
C GLN A 264 -15.61 -0.66 -1.04
N HIS A 265 -15.64 -1.90 -0.55
CA HIS A 265 -16.33 -3.04 -1.16
C HIS A 265 -17.57 -3.48 -0.36
N GLY A 266 -18.03 -2.67 0.59
CA GLY A 266 -19.21 -2.98 1.42
C GLY A 266 -19.02 -4.17 2.37
N LEU A 267 -17.76 -4.51 2.70
CA LEU A 267 -17.44 -5.68 3.53
C LEU A 267 -17.10 -5.29 4.97
N PRO A 268 -17.45 -6.16 5.94
CA PRO A 268 -17.16 -5.91 7.34
C PRO A 268 -15.69 -6.20 7.69
N GLN A 269 -15.26 -5.62 8.80
CA GLN A 269 -13.99 -5.95 9.45
C GLN A 269 -13.91 -7.43 9.82
N LYS A 270 -14.97 -7.98 10.43
CA LYS A 270 -15.02 -9.38 10.88
C LYS A 270 -16.08 -10.14 10.09
N GLU A 271 -15.67 -11.26 9.50
CA GLU A 271 -16.59 -12.20 8.85
C GLU A 271 -17.24 -13.11 9.88
N ALA A 272 -18.44 -13.60 9.56
CA ALA A 272 -19.07 -14.66 10.34
C ALA A 272 -18.14 -15.88 10.39
N VAL A 273 -18.07 -16.51 11.57
CA VAL A 273 -17.35 -17.77 11.71
C VAL A 273 -18.07 -18.82 10.88
N GLU A 274 -17.34 -19.43 9.95
CA GLU A 274 -17.89 -20.53 9.16
C GLU A 274 -17.87 -21.83 9.96
N PRO A 275 -18.87 -22.70 9.77
CA PRO A 275 -18.87 -24.00 10.39
C PRO A 275 -17.65 -24.84 9.94
N ALA A 276 -17.43 -25.93 10.67
CA ALA A 276 -16.50 -26.97 10.26
C ALA A 276 -16.88 -27.48 8.85
N GLY A 277 -15.86 -27.87 8.08
CA GLY A 277 -16.07 -28.42 6.75
C GLY A 277 -16.82 -29.75 6.82
N ASP A 278 -17.64 -29.99 5.81
CA ASP A 278 -18.35 -31.24 5.62
C ASP A 278 -17.41 -32.29 5.02
N ALA A 279 -17.39 -33.50 5.59
CA ALA A 279 -16.41 -34.52 5.23
C ALA A 279 -16.55 -34.98 3.77
N GLU A 280 -17.78 -35.10 3.27
CA GLU A 280 -18.04 -35.47 1.89
C GLU A 280 -17.57 -34.37 0.93
N LYS A 281 -17.88 -33.10 1.22
CA LYS A 281 -17.40 -31.96 0.45
C LYS A 281 -15.88 -31.84 0.45
N ILE A 282 -15.22 -32.14 1.56
CA ILE A 282 -13.75 -32.14 1.64
C ILE A 282 -13.18 -33.22 0.72
N ALA A 283 -13.68 -34.46 0.79
CA ALA A 283 -13.22 -35.54 -0.07
C ALA A 283 -13.46 -35.26 -1.56
N ASN A 284 -14.64 -34.72 -1.89
CA ASN A 284 -14.97 -34.28 -3.24
C ASN A 284 -14.08 -33.13 -3.72
N GLY A 285 -13.77 -32.19 -2.84
CA GLY A 285 -12.85 -31.08 -3.12
C GLY A 285 -11.43 -31.54 -3.43
N GLU A 286 -10.93 -32.54 -2.68
CA GLU A 286 -9.62 -33.16 -2.93
C GLU A 286 -9.57 -33.81 -4.32
N LYS A 287 -10.58 -34.62 -4.66
CA LYS A 287 -10.69 -35.25 -5.98
C LYS A 287 -10.72 -34.19 -7.10
N LEU A 288 -11.51 -33.14 -6.91
CA LEU A 288 -11.69 -32.08 -7.91
C LEU A 288 -10.43 -31.26 -8.19
N ILE A 289 -9.50 -31.10 -7.24
CA ILE A 289 -8.23 -30.40 -7.52
C ILE A 289 -7.18 -31.26 -8.23
N GLY A 290 -7.35 -32.59 -8.17
CA GLY A 290 -6.40 -33.55 -8.72
C GLY A 290 -6.33 -33.57 -10.25
N ALA A 291 -5.28 -34.17 -10.78
CA ALA A 291 -5.10 -34.38 -12.21
C ALA A 291 -6.01 -35.51 -12.74
N ASP A 292 -6.36 -36.48 -11.89
CA ASP A 292 -7.12 -37.67 -12.28
C ASP A 292 -8.64 -37.41 -12.19
N GLY A 293 -9.20 -36.89 -13.29
CA GLY A 293 -10.64 -36.62 -13.40
C GLY A 293 -11.12 -35.37 -12.66
N GLY A 294 -10.19 -34.54 -12.16
CA GLY A 294 -10.44 -33.21 -11.60
C GLY A 294 -10.07 -32.09 -12.57
N PHE A 295 -10.05 -30.85 -12.07
CA PHE A 295 -9.67 -29.66 -12.82
C PHE A 295 -8.16 -29.50 -13.01
N ASN A 296 -7.36 -30.44 -12.49
CA ASN A 296 -5.91 -30.44 -12.55
C ASN A 296 -5.28 -29.14 -12.00
N CYS A 297 -5.82 -28.63 -10.89
CA CYS A 297 -5.36 -27.40 -10.25
C CYS A 297 -3.89 -27.48 -9.81
N ILE A 298 -3.44 -28.69 -9.46
CA ILE A 298 -2.08 -28.98 -8.98
C ILE A 298 -0.99 -28.78 -10.05
N THR A 299 -1.38 -28.64 -11.32
CA THR A 299 -0.45 -28.24 -12.39
C THR A 299 0.21 -26.90 -12.06
N CYS A 300 -0.57 -25.93 -11.61
CA CYS A 300 -0.07 -24.58 -11.32
C CYS A 300 0.03 -24.28 -9.81
N HIS A 301 -0.82 -24.88 -8.97
CA HIS A 301 -0.91 -24.57 -7.55
C HIS A 301 -0.27 -25.66 -6.69
N ALA A 302 0.66 -25.27 -5.82
CA ALA A 302 1.14 -26.14 -4.75
C ALA A 302 0.05 -26.38 -3.68
N VAL A 303 0.14 -27.51 -2.98
CA VAL A 303 -0.80 -27.95 -1.94
C VAL A 303 -0.02 -28.32 -0.68
N GLY A 304 0.19 -27.36 0.21
CA GLY A 304 1.04 -27.54 1.39
C GLY A 304 2.47 -27.80 0.95
N GLU A 305 3.04 -28.92 1.38
CA GLU A 305 4.38 -29.36 0.99
C GLU A 305 4.46 -29.95 -0.44
N LYS A 306 3.33 -30.28 -1.07
CA LYS A 306 3.32 -30.81 -2.43
C LYS A 306 3.48 -29.66 -3.42
N GLU A 307 4.59 -29.66 -4.15
CA GLU A 307 4.86 -28.67 -5.19
C GLU A 307 3.90 -28.79 -6.38
N ALA A 308 3.80 -27.71 -7.15
CA ALA A 308 3.04 -27.72 -8.41
C ALA A 308 3.75 -28.60 -9.43
N THR A 309 3.00 -29.34 -10.25
CA THR A 309 3.57 -30.38 -11.12
C THR A 309 4.14 -29.86 -12.44
N ALA A 310 3.73 -28.67 -12.89
CA ALA A 310 4.30 -28.03 -14.08
C ALA A 310 4.27 -26.51 -13.95
N VAL A 311 5.39 -25.96 -13.52
CA VAL A 311 5.61 -24.51 -13.41
C VAL A 311 6.18 -24.01 -14.72
N PHE A 312 5.54 -23.03 -15.38
CA PHE A 312 6.09 -22.45 -16.60
C PHE A 312 7.12 -21.36 -16.26
N GLU A 313 6.65 -20.20 -15.81
CA GLU A 313 7.50 -19.07 -15.42
C GLU A 313 7.54 -18.90 -13.90
N ALA A 314 6.40 -19.10 -13.24
CA ALA A 314 6.24 -19.00 -11.81
C ALA A 314 5.04 -19.83 -11.35
N PRO A 315 5.09 -20.45 -10.16
CA PRO A 315 3.95 -21.18 -9.62
C PRO A 315 2.82 -20.22 -9.28
N ALA A 316 1.60 -20.75 -9.16
CA ALA A 316 0.49 -20.03 -8.57
C ALA A 316 0.57 -20.08 -7.03
N ILE A 317 -0.35 -19.39 -6.35
CA ILE A 317 -0.38 -19.34 -4.88
C ILE A 317 -0.55 -20.74 -4.29
N ASN A 318 0.25 -21.09 -3.27
CA ASN A 318 0.08 -22.33 -2.52
C ASN A 318 -1.27 -22.33 -1.78
N PHE A 319 -2.06 -23.40 -1.94
CA PHE A 319 -3.38 -23.49 -1.32
C PHE A 319 -3.37 -23.45 0.21
N ALA A 320 -2.29 -23.89 0.88
CA ALA A 320 -2.13 -23.76 2.33
C ALA A 320 -2.32 -22.31 2.83
N GLN A 321 -1.92 -21.33 2.01
CA GLN A 321 -1.98 -19.91 2.34
C GLN A 321 -3.36 -19.29 2.10
N THR A 322 -4.32 -20.04 1.55
CA THR A 322 -5.59 -19.49 1.07
C THR A 322 -6.61 -19.34 2.20
N ALA A 323 -6.68 -20.33 3.10
CA ALA A 323 -7.70 -20.42 4.14
C ALA A 323 -7.66 -19.24 5.12
N GLU A 324 -6.46 -18.80 5.50
CA GLU A 324 -6.28 -17.70 6.45
C GLU A 324 -6.53 -16.31 5.83
N ARG A 325 -6.39 -16.16 4.50
CA ARG A 325 -6.35 -14.84 3.89
C ARG A 325 -7.49 -14.51 2.94
N LEU A 326 -8.06 -15.49 2.25
CA LEU A 326 -9.01 -15.24 1.16
C LEU A 326 -10.45 -15.25 1.69
N ARG A 327 -11.24 -14.25 1.31
CA ARG A 327 -12.67 -14.22 1.64
C ARG A 327 -13.44 -15.25 0.82
N LYS A 328 -14.48 -15.85 1.43
CA LYS A 328 -15.34 -16.84 0.77
C LYS A 328 -15.98 -16.29 -0.51
N GLY A 329 -16.58 -15.10 -0.42
CA GLY A 329 -17.27 -14.48 -1.56
C GLY A 329 -16.34 -14.25 -2.75
N TYR A 330 -15.13 -13.76 -2.49
CA TYR A 330 -14.13 -13.56 -3.53
C TYR A 330 -13.65 -14.88 -4.14
N PHE A 331 -13.40 -15.93 -3.33
CA PHE A 331 -13.01 -17.24 -3.84
C PHE A 331 -14.02 -17.74 -4.89
N HIS A 332 -15.31 -17.68 -4.58
CA HIS A 332 -16.37 -18.14 -5.49
C HIS A 332 -16.42 -17.34 -6.78
N ARG A 333 -16.38 -16.00 -6.67
CA ARG A 333 -16.34 -15.13 -7.87
C ARG A 333 -15.11 -15.39 -8.73
N TRP A 334 -13.95 -15.60 -8.10
CA TRP A 334 -12.70 -15.91 -8.79
C TRP A 334 -12.71 -17.27 -9.47
N ALA A 335 -13.17 -18.33 -8.78
CA ALA A 335 -13.22 -19.67 -9.35
C ALA A 335 -14.22 -19.80 -10.51
N LEU A 336 -15.36 -19.09 -10.42
CA LEU A 336 -16.39 -19.09 -11.47
C LEU A 336 -15.93 -18.38 -12.75
N ALA A 337 -15.33 -17.19 -12.64
CA ALA A 337 -14.97 -16.37 -13.79
C ALA A 337 -13.77 -15.47 -13.49
N PRO A 338 -12.54 -16.03 -13.43
CA PRO A 338 -11.36 -15.27 -12.98
C PRO A 338 -11.05 -14.09 -13.93
N THR A 339 -11.25 -14.28 -15.24
CA THR A 339 -11.03 -13.25 -16.27
C THR A 339 -11.98 -12.05 -16.17
N ARG A 340 -13.08 -12.16 -15.43
CA ARG A 340 -13.97 -11.03 -15.12
C ARG A 340 -13.38 -10.11 -14.04
N ILE A 341 -12.52 -10.65 -13.18
CA ILE A 341 -11.86 -9.90 -12.09
C ILE A 341 -10.50 -9.39 -12.54
N ASP A 342 -9.73 -10.24 -13.21
CA ASP A 342 -8.41 -9.95 -13.74
C ASP A 342 -8.30 -10.51 -15.17
N PRO A 343 -8.43 -9.67 -16.20
CA PRO A 343 -8.37 -10.10 -17.60
C PRO A 343 -7.06 -10.79 -17.99
N ASP A 344 -5.97 -10.49 -17.28
CA ASP A 344 -4.62 -10.99 -17.58
C ASP A 344 -4.28 -12.27 -16.79
N THR A 345 -5.24 -12.81 -16.03
CA THR A 345 -5.04 -14.03 -15.25
C THR A 345 -4.76 -15.25 -16.14
N LYS A 346 -3.79 -16.06 -15.73
CA LYS A 346 -3.49 -17.36 -16.35
C LYS A 346 -4.46 -18.47 -15.89
N MET A 347 -5.30 -18.22 -14.89
CA MET A 347 -6.24 -19.23 -14.38
C MET A 347 -7.36 -19.48 -15.41
N PRO A 348 -7.59 -20.74 -15.83
CA PRO A 348 -8.66 -21.07 -16.77
C PRO A 348 -10.05 -20.75 -16.20
N LYS A 349 -10.99 -20.47 -17.10
CA LYS A 349 -12.42 -20.42 -16.76
C LYS A 349 -12.99 -21.84 -16.87
N TYR A 350 -13.44 -22.40 -15.75
CA TYR A 350 -13.93 -23.78 -15.68
C TYR A 350 -15.46 -23.92 -15.78
N ALA A 351 -16.21 -22.87 -15.49
CA ALA A 351 -17.67 -22.85 -15.55
C ALA A 351 -18.17 -21.98 -16.71
N ASP A 352 -19.25 -22.37 -17.36
CA ASP A 352 -19.96 -21.58 -18.38
C ASP A 352 -20.79 -20.42 -17.77
N PRO A 353 -21.48 -19.58 -18.57
CA PRO A 353 -22.33 -18.51 -18.04
C PRO A 353 -23.46 -18.99 -17.11
N GLU A 354 -23.94 -20.21 -17.28
CA GLU A 354 -24.97 -20.86 -16.48
C GLU A 354 -24.41 -21.44 -15.16
N GLY A 355 -23.08 -21.45 -15.01
CA GLY A 355 -22.39 -21.95 -13.83
C GLY A 355 -22.13 -23.46 -13.85
N MET A 356 -22.18 -24.09 -15.02
CA MET A 356 -21.92 -25.52 -15.21
C MET A 356 -20.48 -25.76 -15.65
N THR A 357 -19.85 -26.82 -15.17
CA THR A 357 -18.49 -27.21 -15.54
C THR A 357 -18.49 -28.42 -16.46
N GLN A 358 -17.31 -28.72 -17.03
CA GLN A 358 -17.13 -29.91 -17.87
C GLN A 358 -17.12 -31.23 -17.08
N LEU A 359 -17.04 -31.18 -15.74
CA LEU A 359 -17.03 -32.37 -14.88
C LEU A 359 -18.43 -32.59 -14.33
N SER A 360 -19.11 -33.67 -14.72
CA SER A 360 -20.47 -33.97 -14.22
C SER A 360 -20.49 -34.52 -12.79
N ASP A 361 -19.44 -35.22 -12.37
CA ASP A 361 -19.26 -35.73 -11.00
C ASP A 361 -18.16 -34.95 -10.27
N PRO A 362 -18.38 -34.48 -9.03
CA PRO A 362 -19.62 -34.48 -8.25
C PRO A 362 -20.55 -33.30 -8.58
N TYR A 363 -21.77 -33.36 -8.05
CA TYR A 363 -22.79 -32.29 -8.08
C TYR A 363 -23.41 -31.99 -9.45
N GLU A 364 -23.50 -32.98 -10.33
CA GLU A 364 -24.15 -32.85 -11.65
C GLU A 364 -23.53 -31.71 -12.51
N GLY A 365 -22.25 -31.39 -12.30
CA GLY A 365 -21.56 -30.29 -12.98
C GLY A 365 -21.87 -28.89 -12.47
N LYS A 366 -22.61 -28.74 -11.35
CA LYS A 366 -22.90 -27.43 -10.76
C LYS A 366 -21.61 -26.82 -10.17
N GLY A 367 -20.98 -25.91 -10.92
CA GLY A 367 -19.73 -25.25 -10.57
C GLY A 367 -19.70 -24.62 -9.18
N PRO A 368 -20.72 -23.84 -8.75
CA PRO A 368 -20.75 -23.29 -7.39
C PRO A 368 -20.62 -24.34 -6.28
N ALA A 369 -21.20 -25.53 -6.45
CA ALA A 369 -21.11 -26.61 -5.48
C ALA A 369 -19.72 -27.28 -5.52
N GLN A 370 -19.17 -27.50 -6.72
CA GLN A 370 -17.83 -28.04 -6.92
C GLN A 370 -16.75 -27.11 -6.34
N PHE A 371 -16.85 -25.80 -6.60
CA PHE A 371 -15.90 -24.82 -6.06
C PHE A 371 -16.04 -24.66 -4.55
N GLU A 372 -17.25 -24.79 -3.97
CA GLU A 372 -17.39 -24.85 -2.51
C GLU A 372 -16.70 -26.10 -1.92
N ALA A 373 -16.85 -27.27 -2.55
CA ALA A 373 -16.15 -28.48 -2.14
C ALA A 373 -14.63 -28.30 -2.17
N ILE A 374 -14.09 -27.78 -3.28
CA ILE A 374 -12.66 -27.42 -3.41
C ILE A 374 -12.23 -26.46 -2.29
N ARG A 375 -13.03 -25.43 -2.01
CA ARG A 375 -12.71 -24.47 -0.94
C ARG A 375 -12.68 -25.14 0.43
N GLN A 376 -13.61 -26.04 0.72
CA GLN A 376 -13.64 -26.75 2.00
C GLN A 376 -12.41 -27.65 2.16
N TYR A 377 -11.98 -28.32 1.09
CA TYR A 377 -10.71 -29.04 1.07
C TYR A 377 -9.51 -28.10 1.30
N ILE A 378 -9.42 -26.98 0.57
CA ILE A 378 -8.32 -26.01 0.75
C ILE A 378 -8.22 -25.50 2.20
N ARG A 379 -9.33 -25.42 2.94
CA ARG A 379 -9.34 -25.05 4.36
C ARG A 379 -8.68 -26.06 5.30
N THR A 380 -8.48 -27.31 4.86
CA THR A 380 -7.81 -28.36 5.64
C THR A 380 -6.32 -28.47 5.34
N VAL A 381 -5.86 -27.89 4.23
CA VAL A 381 -4.46 -27.88 3.81
C VAL A 381 -3.63 -26.97 4.74
N LYS A 382 -2.44 -27.45 5.14
CA LYS A 382 -1.50 -26.73 6.00
C LYS A 382 -0.17 -26.50 5.29
#